data_AF-A0A1F6SXI9-F1
#
_entry.id   AF-A0A1F6SXI9-F1
#
_cell.length_a   1.000
_cell.length_b   1.000
_cell.length_c   1.000
_cell.angle_alpha   90.00
_cell.angle_beta   90.00
_cell.angle_gamma   90.00
#
_symmetry.space_group_name_H-M   'P 1'
#
loop_
_entity.id
_entity.type
_entity.pdbx_description
1 polymer ?
#
loop_
_entity_poly.entity_id
_entity_poly.type
_entity_poly.pdbx_seq_one_letter_code
_entity_poly.pdbx_strand_id
1 'polypeptide(L)'
;MQTPLMALSAHPRPTIRARAIACLRHLPMNERRAIAESTIEDAHPEVREAAIALWRHEHPDFTGAVIDLLLAGRGSPRAQTTLLASVDRDRLPPEACYRVAERKLEECEQLGEQRTRLLAQLAGRDDAPAVLQLLTVILAERRQQTLDLALRVLERSEDRYIVQLIRAALNDEDRRQRANAIEALHHLRHRSITERLARLLDLTERAIGPAAADAAGVRAILDWCMARPDPWLRECATAAARG
;
A
#
# COMPACT_ATOMS: atom_id res chain seq x y z
N MET A 1 23.44 24.91 2.58
CA MET A 1 23.97 24.71 1.21
C MET A 1 23.52 23.34 0.75
N GLN A 2 22.82 23.22 -0.38
CA GLN A 2 22.55 21.89 -0.96
C GLN A 2 23.87 21.31 -1.48
N THR A 3 24.22 20.11 -1.04
CA THR A 3 25.41 19.42 -1.57
C THR A 3 25.14 19.00 -3.03
N PRO A 4 26.16 18.95 -3.91
CA PRO A 4 25.99 18.50 -5.29
C PRO A 4 25.32 17.12 -5.42
N LEU A 5 25.50 16.26 -4.41
CA LEU A 5 24.85 14.94 -4.33
C LEU A 5 23.33 15.04 -4.22
N MET A 6 22.79 16.04 -3.51
CA MET A 6 21.34 16.26 -3.42
C MET A 6 20.73 16.69 -4.76
N ALA A 7 21.46 17.46 -5.55
CA ALA A 7 21.00 17.81 -6.89
C ALA A 7 20.96 16.57 -7.81
N LEU A 8 21.96 15.69 -7.69
CA LEU A 8 22.04 14.46 -8.47
C LEU A 8 20.99 13.41 -8.08
N SER A 9 20.53 13.38 -6.81
CA SER A 9 19.42 12.50 -6.40
C SER A 9 18.08 12.88 -7.03
N ALA A 10 17.95 14.06 -7.63
CA ALA A 10 16.77 14.49 -8.40
C ALA A 10 16.99 14.42 -9.92
N HIS A 11 18.09 13.83 -10.39
CA HIS A 11 18.44 13.82 -11.81
C HIS A 11 17.41 13.04 -12.65
N PRO A 12 17.04 13.47 -13.88
CA PRO A 12 16.02 12.78 -14.70
C PRO A 12 16.37 11.32 -15.01
N ARG A 13 17.66 11.01 -15.24
CA ARG A 13 18.15 9.64 -15.49
C ARG A 13 18.21 8.82 -14.20
N PRO A 14 17.51 7.68 -14.10
CA PRO A 14 17.45 6.86 -12.89
C PRO A 14 18.80 6.27 -12.48
N THR A 15 19.64 5.88 -13.44
CA THR A 15 20.98 5.34 -13.17
C THR A 15 21.89 6.37 -12.47
N ILE A 16 21.74 7.65 -12.77
CA ILE A 16 22.47 8.73 -12.09
C ILE A 16 21.93 8.91 -10.68
N ARG A 17 20.60 8.90 -10.49
CA ARG A 17 20.00 8.94 -9.15
C ARG A 17 20.49 7.77 -8.31
N ALA A 18 20.38 6.53 -8.78
CA ALA A 18 20.80 5.34 -8.05
C ALA A 18 22.28 5.43 -7.58
N ARG A 19 23.18 5.88 -8.46
CA ARG A 19 24.59 6.12 -8.11
C ARG A 19 24.75 7.25 -7.09
N ALA A 20 24.02 8.35 -7.24
CA ALA A 20 24.05 9.46 -6.28
C ALA A 20 23.61 8.99 -4.89
N ILE A 21 22.55 8.17 -4.82
CA ILE A 21 22.03 7.57 -3.60
C ILE A 21 23.07 6.66 -2.93
N ALA A 22 23.74 5.80 -3.70
CA ALA A 22 24.82 4.95 -3.18
C ALA A 22 25.99 5.76 -2.60
N CYS A 23 26.24 6.97 -3.13
CA CYS A 23 27.27 7.89 -2.63
C CYS A 23 26.86 8.67 -1.37
N LEU A 24 25.58 8.67 -0.96
CA LEU A 24 25.12 9.39 0.23
C LEU A 24 25.70 8.86 1.54
N ARG A 25 26.29 7.65 1.55
CA ARG A 25 27.04 7.12 2.69
C ARG A 25 28.15 8.05 3.20
N HIS A 26 28.61 8.98 2.36
CA HIS A 26 29.63 9.97 2.68
C HIS A 26 29.07 11.27 3.32
N LEU A 27 27.74 11.41 3.40
CA LEU A 27 27.08 12.54 4.07
C LEU A 27 26.82 12.26 5.56
N PRO A 28 26.56 13.30 6.37
CA PRO A 28 26.08 13.15 7.74
C PRO A 28 24.82 12.27 7.83
N MET A 29 24.72 11.49 8.91
CA MET A 29 23.65 10.50 9.13
C MET A 29 22.24 11.07 9.01
N ASN A 30 22.02 12.28 9.53
CA ASN A 30 20.73 12.96 9.50
C ASN A 30 20.29 13.34 8.07
N GLU A 31 21.22 13.82 7.25
CA GLU A 31 20.93 14.21 5.85
C GLU A 31 20.66 12.98 4.98
N ARG A 32 21.51 11.95 5.09
CA ARG A 32 21.35 10.73 4.29
C ARG A 32 20.07 9.96 4.62
N ARG A 33 19.64 9.92 5.89
CA ARG A 33 18.40 9.21 6.28
C ARG A 33 17.17 9.83 5.61
N ALA A 34 17.01 11.16 5.69
CA ALA A 34 15.87 11.84 5.09
C ALA A 34 15.81 11.65 3.56
N ILE A 35 16.97 11.65 2.91
CA ILE A 35 17.05 11.40 1.46
C ILE A 35 16.74 9.92 1.16
N ALA A 36 17.30 8.98 1.91
CA ALA A 36 17.05 7.56 1.72
C ALA A 36 15.55 7.24 1.88
N GLU A 37 14.92 7.72 2.95
CA GLU A 37 13.50 7.52 3.22
C GLU A 37 12.61 8.06 2.09
N SER A 38 12.87 9.28 1.60
CA SER A 38 12.11 9.83 0.46
C SER A 38 12.39 9.10 -0.85
N THR A 39 13.60 8.55 -1.03
CA THR A 39 14.01 7.85 -2.25
C THR A 39 13.43 6.44 -2.37
N ILE A 40 13.01 5.83 -1.26
CA ILE A 40 12.27 4.56 -1.32
C ILE A 40 10.95 4.72 -2.13
N GLU A 41 10.44 5.94 -2.28
CA GLU A 41 9.28 6.26 -3.14
C GLU A 41 9.63 6.48 -4.62
N ASP A 42 10.90 6.39 -5.03
CA ASP A 42 11.28 6.65 -6.44
C ASP A 42 10.52 5.73 -7.39
N ALA A 43 10.08 6.28 -8.53
CA ALA A 43 9.34 5.52 -9.53
C ALA A 43 10.17 4.36 -10.12
N HIS A 44 11.50 4.47 -10.15
CA HIS A 44 12.40 3.49 -10.74
C HIS A 44 12.90 2.46 -9.72
N PRO A 45 12.80 1.14 -10.00
CA PRO A 45 13.19 0.08 -9.06
C PRO A 45 14.65 0.15 -8.61
N GLU A 46 15.59 0.38 -9.54
CA GLU A 46 17.03 0.47 -9.21
C GLU A 46 17.34 1.58 -8.19
N VAL A 47 16.59 2.70 -8.25
CA VAL A 47 16.80 3.82 -7.33
C VAL A 47 16.29 3.46 -5.92
N ARG A 48 15.13 2.79 -5.85
CA ARG A 48 14.62 2.24 -4.58
C ARG A 48 15.57 1.22 -3.99
N GLU A 49 16.11 0.31 -4.80
CA GLU A 49 17.07 -0.70 -4.34
C GLU A 49 18.35 -0.07 -3.77
N ALA A 50 18.87 0.98 -4.42
CA ALA A 50 20.00 1.74 -3.91
C ALA A 50 19.68 2.41 -2.56
N ALA A 51 18.49 2.99 -2.42
CA ALA A 51 18.05 3.60 -1.15
C ALA A 51 17.90 2.55 -0.04
N ILE A 52 17.35 1.38 -0.35
CA ILE A 52 17.17 0.27 0.58
C ILE A 52 18.53 -0.30 1.01
N ALA A 53 19.49 -0.43 0.09
CA ALA A 53 20.84 -0.88 0.39
C ALA A 53 21.56 0.07 1.36
N LEU A 54 21.42 1.38 1.11
CA LEU A 54 21.89 2.41 2.04
C LEU A 54 21.20 2.27 3.41
N TRP A 55 19.87 2.18 3.42
CA TRP A 55 19.10 2.08 4.65
C TRP A 55 19.46 0.85 5.49
N ARG A 56 19.67 -0.31 4.85
CA ARG A 56 20.12 -1.55 5.50
C ARG A 56 21.50 -1.39 6.13
N HIS A 57 22.41 -0.66 5.50
CA HIS A 57 23.73 -0.39 6.07
C HIS A 57 23.65 0.48 7.33
N GLU A 58 22.64 1.35 7.42
CA GLU A 58 22.46 2.30 8.52
C GLU A 58 21.69 1.76 9.72
N HIS A 59 20.91 0.69 9.53
CA HIS A 59 20.03 0.13 10.55
C HIS A 59 20.50 -1.29 10.93
N PRO A 60 21.17 -1.45 12.09
CA PRO A 60 21.54 -2.78 12.59
C PRO A 60 20.35 -3.73 12.68
N ASP A 61 19.19 -3.21 13.11
CA ASP A 61 17.90 -3.89 13.03
C ASP A 61 17.07 -3.38 11.85
N PHE A 62 17.54 -3.71 10.64
CA PHE A 62 16.83 -3.36 9.41
C PHE A 62 15.43 -4.01 9.34
N THR A 63 15.28 -5.24 9.81
CA THR A 63 14.00 -5.97 9.78
C THR A 63 12.96 -5.28 10.67
N GLY A 64 13.31 -4.93 11.91
CA GLY A 64 12.43 -4.19 12.81
C GLY A 64 12.02 -2.84 12.21
N ALA A 65 12.97 -2.10 11.64
CA ALA A 65 12.69 -0.83 10.98
C ALA A 65 11.71 -0.96 9.79
N VAL A 66 11.82 -2.03 9.00
CA VAL A 66 10.85 -2.32 7.91
C VAL A 66 9.47 -2.64 8.48
N ILE A 67 9.37 -3.48 9.52
CA ILE A 67 8.08 -3.80 10.17
C ILE A 67 7.41 -2.52 10.69
N ASP A 68 8.15 -1.66 11.38
CA ASP A 68 7.62 -0.40 11.91
C ASP A 68 7.12 0.53 10.80
N LEU A 69 7.84 0.61 9.68
CA LEU A 69 7.42 1.39 8.51
C LEU A 69 6.11 0.84 7.91
N LEU A 70 6.03 -0.49 7.74
CA LEU A 70 4.84 -1.16 7.20
C LEU A 70 3.62 -0.96 8.10
N LEU A 71 3.79 -1.10 9.42
CA LEU A 71 2.73 -0.87 10.42
C LEU A 71 2.28 0.59 10.46
N ALA A 72 3.21 1.54 10.31
CA ALA A 72 2.89 2.95 10.22
C ALA A 72 2.19 3.34 8.91
N GLY A 73 2.07 2.43 7.95
CA GLY A 73 1.49 2.70 6.64
C GLY A 73 2.30 3.68 5.80
N ARG A 74 3.58 3.91 6.14
CA ARG A 74 4.41 4.91 5.48
C ARG A 74 4.81 4.44 4.09
N GLY A 75 4.77 5.38 3.16
CA GLY A 75 5.14 5.16 1.78
C GLY A 75 4.07 4.50 0.91
N SER A 76 4.29 4.46 -0.41
CA SER A 76 3.36 3.83 -1.35
C SER A 76 3.35 2.30 -1.20
N PRO A 77 2.26 1.60 -1.59
CA PRO A 77 2.23 0.14 -1.60
C PRO A 77 3.39 -0.50 -2.38
N ARG A 78 3.87 0.18 -3.44
CA ARG A 78 5.02 -0.25 -4.25
C ARG A 78 6.34 -0.15 -3.49
N ALA A 79 6.56 0.95 -2.80
CA ALA A 79 7.70 1.15 -1.90
C ALA A 79 7.71 0.08 -0.80
N GLN A 80 6.58 -0.07 -0.10
CA GLN A 80 6.37 -1.08 0.94
C GLN A 80 6.62 -2.51 0.43
N THR A 81 6.15 -2.83 -0.78
CA THR A 81 6.41 -4.14 -1.42
C THR A 81 7.89 -4.37 -1.70
N THR A 82 8.59 -3.34 -2.18
CA THR A 82 10.04 -3.41 -2.45
C THR A 82 10.81 -3.61 -1.14
N LEU A 83 10.42 -2.89 -0.09
CA LEU A 83 10.98 -3.05 1.26
C LEU A 83 10.77 -4.46 1.82
N LEU A 84 9.55 -4.97 1.77
CA LEU A 84 9.25 -6.33 2.20
C LEU A 84 10.07 -7.38 1.43
N ALA A 85 10.25 -7.19 0.12
CA ALA A 85 11.07 -8.08 -0.71
C ALA A 85 12.56 -8.05 -0.30
N SER A 86 13.02 -6.95 0.30
CA SER A 86 14.39 -6.78 0.76
C SER A 86 14.68 -7.40 2.14
N VAL A 87 13.65 -7.90 2.84
CA VAL A 87 13.80 -8.61 4.11
C VAL A 87 13.88 -10.12 3.86
N ASP A 88 14.90 -10.75 4.44
CA ASP A 88 15.08 -12.20 4.39
C ASP A 88 13.85 -12.91 4.94
N ARG A 89 13.35 -13.93 4.21
CA ARG A 89 12.11 -14.63 4.57
C ARG A 89 12.16 -15.23 5.97
N ASP A 90 13.29 -15.81 6.34
CA ASP A 90 13.46 -16.52 7.61
C ASP A 90 13.68 -15.58 8.81
N ARG A 91 13.78 -14.27 8.56
CA ARG A 91 14.01 -13.25 9.59
C ARG A 91 12.76 -12.54 10.06
N LEU A 92 11.61 -12.76 9.42
CA LEU A 92 10.33 -12.16 9.80
C LEU A 92 9.60 -13.07 10.79
N PRO A 93 9.42 -12.67 12.06
CA PRO A 93 8.63 -13.44 13.01
C PRO A 93 7.18 -13.59 12.52
N PRO A 94 6.56 -14.77 12.62
CA PRO A 94 5.19 -14.96 12.13
C PRO A 94 4.17 -13.96 12.68
N GLU A 95 4.31 -13.61 13.96
CA GLU A 95 3.48 -12.62 14.66
C GLU A 95 3.58 -11.22 14.04
N ALA A 96 4.79 -10.81 13.64
CA ALA A 96 4.98 -9.51 12.98
C ALA A 96 4.30 -9.49 11.60
N CYS A 97 4.36 -10.60 10.86
CA CYS A 97 3.66 -10.73 9.59
C CYS A 97 2.14 -10.65 9.79
N TYR A 98 1.57 -11.31 10.79
CA TYR A 98 0.13 -11.23 11.06
C TYR A 98 -0.30 -9.81 11.40
N ARG A 99 0.42 -9.12 12.30
CA ARG A 99 0.14 -7.71 12.63
C ARG A 99 0.19 -6.80 11.41
N VAL A 100 1.21 -6.95 10.56
CA VAL A 100 1.31 -6.17 9.32
C VAL A 100 0.17 -6.51 8.37
N ALA A 101 -0.14 -7.79 8.16
CA ALA A 101 -1.22 -8.22 7.28
C ALA A 101 -2.58 -7.71 7.75
N GLU A 102 -2.89 -7.81 9.05
CA GLU A 102 -4.11 -7.26 9.65
C GLU A 102 -4.22 -5.76 9.41
N ARG A 103 -3.13 -5.02 9.67
CA ARG A 103 -3.10 -3.59 9.43
C ARG A 103 -3.37 -3.26 7.96
N LYS A 104 -2.80 -4.02 7.02
CA LYS A 104 -3.04 -3.81 5.59
C LYS A 104 -4.46 -4.19 5.17
N LEU A 105 -5.04 -5.23 5.74
CA LEU A 105 -6.45 -5.57 5.51
C LEU A 105 -7.39 -4.47 6.03
N GLU A 106 -7.10 -3.90 7.19
CA GLU A 106 -7.84 -2.73 7.71
C GLU A 106 -7.74 -1.52 6.76
N GLU A 107 -6.53 -1.19 6.28
CA GLU A 107 -6.32 -0.12 5.31
C GLU A 107 -7.07 -0.39 3.99
N CYS A 108 -7.10 -1.64 3.53
CA CYS A 108 -7.84 -2.09 2.36
C CYS A 108 -9.36 -1.91 2.53
N GLU A 109 -9.91 -2.33 3.68
CA GLU A 109 -11.34 -2.13 4.02
C GLU A 109 -11.70 -0.63 4.03
N GLN A 110 -10.87 0.21 4.67
CA GLN A 110 -11.08 1.66 4.71
C GLN A 110 -11.08 2.28 3.29
N LEU A 111 -10.12 1.90 2.43
CA LEU A 111 -10.07 2.38 1.04
C LEU A 111 -11.32 1.97 0.25
N GLY A 112 -11.81 0.73 0.45
CA GLY A 112 -13.04 0.26 -0.15
C GLY A 112 -14.28 1.03 0.31
N GLU A 113 -14.36 1.34 1.61
CA GLU A 113 -15.44 2.14 2.19
C GLU A 113 -15.45 3.55 1.58
N GLN A 114 -14.31 4.24 1.57
CA GLN A 114 -14.21 5.59 1.02
C GLN A 114 -14.56 5.64 -0.46
N ARG A 115 -14.12 4.63 -1.25
CA ARG A 115 -14.52 4.51 -2.65
C ARG A 115 -16.03 4.33 -2.79
N THR A 116 -16.63 3.48 -1.98
CA THR A 116 -18.07 3.20 -2.02
C THR A 116 -18.87 4.46 -1.70
N ARG A 117 -18.46 5.20 -0.68
CA ARG A 117 -19.05 6.49 -0.31
C ARG A 117 -18.90 7.50 -1.45
N LEU A 118 -17.72 7.60 -2.07
CA LEU A 118 -17.51 8.51 -3.19
C LEU A 118 -18.39 8.15 -4.40
N LEU A 119 -18.46 6.87 -4.76
CA LEU A 119 -19.34 6.39 -5.84
C LEU A 119 -20.81 6.73 -5.57
N ALA A 120 -21.28 6.57 -4.34
CA ALA A 120 -22.65 6.93 -3.97
C ALA A 120 -22.92 8.44 -4.11
N GLN A 121 -21.94 9.30 -3.81
CA GLN A 121 -22.05 10.75 -3.99
C GLN A 121 -22.02 11.19 -5.47
N LEU A 122 -21.41 10.38 -6.34
CA LEU A 122 -21.35 10.62 -7.78
C LEU A 122 -22.49 9.95 -8.55
N ALA A 123 -23.23 9.03 -7.93
CA ALA A 123 -24.31 8.31 -8.57
C ALA A 123 -25.40 9.27 -9.06
N GLY A 124 -25.75 9.18 -10.36
CA GLY A 124 -26.77 10.03 -10.98
C GLY A 124 -26.32 11.47 -11.29
N ARG A 125 -25.02 11.77 -11.19
CA ARG A 125 -24.44 13.06 -11.59
C ARG A 125 -23.67 12.93 -12.90
N ASP A 126 -24.31 13.30 -14.00
CA ASP A 126 -23.67 13.34 -15.33
C ASP A 126 -22.60 14.44 -15.44
N ASP A 127 -22.64 15.43 -14.54
CA ASP A 127 -21.73 16.57 -14.44
C ASP A 127 -20.63 16.39 -13.38
N ALA A 128 -20.45 15.17 -12.86
CA ALA A 128 -19.43 14.87 -11.87
C ALA A 128 -18.03 15.28 -12.38
N PRO A 129 -17.26 16.10 -11.63
CA PRO A 129 -15.91 16.50 -12.02
C PRO A 129 -15.02 15.30 -12.34
N ALA A 130 -14.34 15.33 -13.49
CA ALA A 130 -13.47 14.24 -13.96
C ALA A 130 -12.40 13.85 -12.91
N VAL A 131 -11.95 14.82 -12.10
CA VAL A 131 -10.99 14.58 -11.02
C VAL A 131 -11.55 13.68 -9.91
N LEU A 132 -12.85 13.78 -9.59
CA LEU A 132 -13.49 12.91 -8.60
C LEU A 132 -13.71 11.51 -9.16
N GLN A 133 -14.02 11.39 -10.46
CA GLN A 133 -14.09 10.09 -11.13
C GLN A 133 -12.72 9.40 -11.10
N LEU A 134 -11.64 10.13 -11.43
CA LEU A 134 -10.27 9.62 -11.34
C LEU A 134 -9.92 9.18 -9.91
N LEU A 135 -10.35 9.93 -8.89
CA LEU A 135 -10.14 9.54 -7.49
C LEU A 135 -10.80 8.19 -7.15
N THR A 136 -11.97 7.86 -7.72
CA THR A 136 -12.58 6.53 -7.51
C THR A 136 -11.74 5.39 -8.07
N VAL A 137 -11.05 5.63 -9.21
CA VAL A 137 -10.13 4.66 -9.82
C VAL A 137 -8.88 4.51 -8.96
N ILE A 138 -8.29 5.63 -8.51
CA ILE A 138 -7.12 5.62 -7.63
C ILE A 138 -7.40 4.88 -6.32
N LEU A 139 -8.57 5.10 -5.70
CA LEU A 139 -8.95 4.38 -4.48
C LEU A 139 -9.10 2.87 -4.73
N ALA A 140 -9.62 2.47 -5.90
CA ALA A 140 -9.71 1.05 -6.28
C ALA A 140 -8.32 0.43 -6.45
N GLU A 141 -7.43 1.09 -7.20
CA GLU A 141 -6.06 0.64 -7.42
C GLU A 141 -5.29 0.54 -6.10
N ARG A 142 -5.40 1.55 -5.24
CA ARG A 142 -4.75 1.55 -3.92
C ARG A 142 -5.30 0.46 -3.00
N ARG A 143 -6.61 0.21 -3.04
CA ARG A 143 -7.22 -0.91 -2.32
C ARG A 143 -6.60 -2.23 -2.77
N GLN A 144 -6.54 -2.47 -4.08
CA GLN A 144 -5.99 -3.70 -4.64
C GLN A 144 -4.52 -3.90 -4.27
N GLN A 145 -3.70 -2.86 -4.44
CA GLN A 145 -2.27 -2.93 -4.10
C GLN A 145 -2.05 -3.17 -2.60
N THR A 146 -2.89 -2.60 -1.74
CA THR A 146 -2.84 -2.81 -0.29
C THR A 146 -3.23 -4.25 0.07
N LEU A 147 -4.25 -4.81 -0.60
CA LEU A 147 -4.63 -6.21 -0.45
C LEU A 147 -3.50 -7.15 -0.89
N ASP A 148 -2.90 -6.90 -2.06
CA ASP A 148 -1.78 -7.69 -2.56
C ASP A 148 -0.59 -7.67 -1.60
N LEU A 149 -0.30 -6.51 -1.00
CA LEU A 149 0.73 -6.39 0.03
C LEU A 149 0.37 -7.20 1.29
N ALA A 150 -0.88 -7.15 1.76
CA ALA A 150 -1.34 -7.95 2.90
C ALA A 150 -1.13 -9.45 2.65
N LEU A 151 -1.57 -9.93 1.48
CA LEU A 151 -1.40 -11.34 1.08
C LEU A 151 0.08 -11.71 0.92
N ARG A 152 0.91 -10.81 0.37
CA ARG A 152 2.35 -11.05 0.22
C ARG A 152 3.07 -11.14 1.56
N VAL A 153 2.62 -10.41 2.57
CA VAL A 153 3.11 -10.56 3.94
C VAL A 153 2.65 -11.89 4.53
N LEU A 154 1.39 -12.28 4.32
CA LEU A 154 0.86 -13.57 4.79
C LEU A 154 1.61 -14.78 4.24
N GLU A 155 2.07 -14.74 2.98
CA GLU A 155 2.91 -15.80 2.39
C GLU A 155 4.23 -16.06 3.14
N ARG A 156 4.63 -15.16 4.04
CA ARG A 156 5.80 -15.35 4.90
C ARG A 156 5.51 -16.25 6.10
N SER A 157 4.26 -16.30 6.56
CA SER A 157 3.84 -17.06 7.76
C SER A 157 2.91 -18.22 7.46
N GLU A 158 2.23 -18.19 6.33
CA GLU A 158 1.22 -19.16 5.93
C GLU A 158 1.67 -19.95 4.70
N ASP A 159 0.96 -21.04 4.44
CA ASP A 159 1.20 -21.83 3.24
C ASP A 159 0.95 -20.99 1.98
N ARG A 160 1.95 -20.94 1.10
CA ARG A 160 1.89 -20.12 -0.11
C ARG A 160 0.75 -20.55 -1.02
N TYR A 161 0.46 -21.84 -1.15
CA TYR A 161 -0.63 -22.34 -1.99
C TYR A 161 -1.99 -21.85 -1.47
N ILE A 162 -2.22 -21.93 -0.15
CA ILE A 162 -3.45 -21.39 0.49
C ILE A 162 -3.62 -19.90 0.16
N VAL A 163 -2.56 -19.10 0.33
CA VAL A 163 -2.63 -17.65 0.06
C VAL A 163 -2.88 -17.35 -1.42
N GLN A 164 -2.35 -18.16 -2.35
CA GLN A 164 -2.60 -17.99 -3.78
C GLN A 164 -4.04 -18.33 -4.17
N LEU A 165 -4.66 -19.35 -3.57
CA LEU A 165 -6.10 -19.63 -3.76
C LEU A 165 -6.96 -18.45 -3.33
N ILE A 166 -6.66 -17.88 -2.16
CA ILE A 166 -7.36 -16.69 -1.64
C ILE A 166 -7.16 -15.50 -2.58
N ARG A 167 -5.91 -15.27 -3.05
CA ARG A 167 -5.61 -14.18 -3.99
C ARG A 167 -6.41 -14.32 -5.30
N ALA A 168 -6.46 -15.53 -5.86
CA ALA A 168 -7.20 -15.78 -7.09
C ALA A 168 -8.69 -15.43 -6.93
N ALA A 169 -9.33 -15.92 -5.85
CA ALA A 169 -10.73 -15.66 -5.58
C ALA A 169 -11.09 -14.20 -5.28
N LEU A 170 -10.13 -13.40 -4.78
CA LEU A 170 -10.33 -11.96 -4.54
C LEU A 170 -10.20 -11.12 -5.82
N ASN A 171 -9.52 -11.65 -6.84
CA ASN A 171 -9.29 -10.99 -8.12
C ASN A 171 -10.25 -11.45 -9.23
N ASP A 172 -10.89 -12.61 -9.04
CA ASP A 172 -11.79 -13.24 -10.01
C ASP A 172 -13.21 -13.39 -9.43
N GLU A 173 -14.21 -13.30 -10.29
CA GLU A 173 -15.62 -13.53 -9.93
C GLU A 173 -16.02 -15.01 -10.07
N ASP A 174 -15.09 -15.90 -10.45
CA ASP A 174 -15.34 -17.33 -10.54
C ASP A 174 -15.79 -17.93 -9.19
N ARG A 175 -17.06 -18.34 -9.14
CA ARG A 175 -17.70 -18.99 -8.00
C ARG A 175 -16.94 -20.23 -7.50
N ARG A 176 -16.28 -20.98 -8.40
CA ARG A 176 -15.47 -22.15 -8.00
C ARG A 176 -14.22 -21.72 -7.25
N GLN A 177 -13.51 -20.71 -7.75
CA GLN A 177 -12.35 -20.16 -7.05
C GLN A 177 -12.73 -19.62 -5.68
N ARG A 178 -13.89 -18.98 -5.56
CA ARG A 178 -14.43 -18.51 -4.28
C ARG A 178 -14.73 -19.64 -3.30
N ALA A 179 -15.41 -20.70 -3.73
CA ALA A 179 -15.66 -21.85 -2.86
C ALA A 179 -14.34 -22.46 -2.35
N ASN A 180 -13.36 -22.63 -3.24
CA ASN A 180 -12.03 -23.12 -2.88
C ASN A 180 -11.30 -22.18 -1.91
N ALA A 181 -11.44 -20.86 -2.08
CA ALA A 181 -10.84 -19.89 -1.17
C ALA A 181 -11.51 -19.88 0.20
N ILE A 182 -12.84 -20.03 0.28
CA ILE A 182 -13.57 -20.17 1.55
C ILE A 182 -13.09 -21.42 2.30
N GLU A 183 -12.89 -22.53 1.60
CA GLU A 183 -12.29 -23.73 2.19
C GLU A 183 -10.84 -23.47 2.64
N ALA A 184 -10.03 -22.85 1.79
CA ALA A 184 -8.64 -22.49 2.09
C ALA A 184 -8.50 -21.57 3.33
N LEU A 185 -9.46 -20.67 3.54
CA LEU A 185 -9.51 -19.77 4.69
C LEU A 185 -9.55 -20.51 6.04
N HIS A 186 -10.15 -21.71 6.10
CA HIS A 186 -10.17 -22.54 7.31
C HIS A 186 -8.81 -23.09 7.70
N HIS A 187 -7.84 -23.09 6.77
CA HIS A 187 -6.49 -23.57 7.01
C HIS A 187 -5.51 -22.46 7.44
N LEU A 188 -5.94 -21.18 7.43
CA LEU A 188 -5.16 -20.10 8.00
C LEU A 188 -5.12 -20.22 9.53
N ARG A 189 -3.96 -19.90 10.12
CA ARG A 189 -3.76 -19.98 11.57
C ARG A 189 -4.34 -18.77 12.30
N HIS A 190 -4.43 -17.62 11.63
CA HIS A 190 -4.81 -16.37 12.26
C HIS A 190 -6.30 -16.01 12.03
N ARG A 191 -7.15 -16.33 13.00
CA ARG A 191 -8.61 -16.19 12.91
C ARG A 191 -9.11 -14.79 12.49
N SER A 192 -8.55 -13.72 13.06
CA SER A 192 -8.98 -12.34 12.72
C SER A 192 -8.70 -11.99 11.25
N ILE A 193 -7.61 -12.52 10.68
CA ILE A 193 -7.29 -12.35 9.26
C ILE A 193 -8.27 -13.16 8.41
N THR A 194 -8.54 -14.40 8.81
CA THR A 194 -9.54 -15.26 8.17
C THR A 194 -10.90 -14.56 8.06
N GLU A 195 -11.38 -13.98 9.16
CA GLU A 195 -12.67 -13.28 9.22
C GLU A 195 -12.69 -12.03 8.33
N ARG A 196 -11.59 -11.26 8.26
CA ARG A 196 -11.44 -10.11 7.36
C ARG A 196 -11.46 -10.51 5.89
N LEU A 197 -10.68 -11.54 5.52
CA LEU A 197 -10.62 -12.04 4.15
C LEU A 197 -11.97 -12.64 3.70
N ALA A 198 -12.67 -13.36 4.59
CA ALA A 198 -14.02 -13.85 4.31
C ALA A 198 -14.98 -12.69 3.98
N ARG A 199 -14.98 -11.62 4.78
CA ARG A 199 -15.80 -10.42 4.47
C ARG A 199 -15.43 -9.78 3.14
N LEU A 200 -14.15 -9.72 2.80
CA LEU A 200 -13.72 -9.18 1.51
C LEU A 200 -14.24 -10.02 0.34
N LEU A 201 -14.25 -11.35 0.47
CA LEU A 201 -14.88 -12.25 -0.51
C LEU A 201 -16.40 -12.01 -0.59
N ASP A 202 -17.10 -11.88 0.54
CA ASP A 202 -18.55 -11.61 0.55
C ASP A 202 -18.90 -10.26 -0.08
N LEU A 203 -18.09 -9.22 0.15
CA LEU A 203 -18.31 -7.89 -0.42
C LEU A 203 -18.21 -7.88 -1.94
N THR A 204 -17.43 -8.79 -2.54
CA THR A 204 -17.39 -8.94 -4.00
C THR A 204 -18.66 -9.55 -4.59
N GLU A 205 -19.57 -10.14 -3.79
CA GLU A 205 -20.90 -10.57 -4.24
C GLU A 205 -21.94 -9.45 -4.20
N ARG A 206 -21.78 -8.48 -3.30
CA ARG A 206 -22.82 -7.48 -2.98
C ARG A 206 -22.65 -6.16 -3.70
N ALA A 207 -22.05 -6.15 -4.88
CA ALA A 207 -21.73 -4.92 -5.61
C ALA A 207 -22.95 -3.99 -5.75
N ILE A 208 -22.90 -2.90 -4.97
CA ILE A 208 -23.57 -1.60 -5.14
C ILE A 208 -25.11 -1.65 -5.11
N GLY A 209 -25.68 -1.86 -3.93
CA GLY A 209 -26.92 -1.15 -3.58
C GLY A 209 -26.62 0.34 -3.36
N PRO A 210 -27.59 1.26 -3.55
CA PRO A 210 -27.38 2.68 -3.26
C PRO A 210 -27.05 2.83 -1.78
N ALA A 211 -25.77 3.06 -1.48
CA ALA A 211 -25.38 3.45 -0.14
C ALA A 211 -26.07 4.79 0.15
N ALA A 212 -26.71 4.91 1.31
CA ALA A 212 -27.30 6.18 1.73
C ALA A 212 -26.22 7.26 1.64
N ALA A 213 -26.49 8.30 0.85
CA ALA A 213 -25.60 9.44 0.73
C ALA A 213 -25.46 10.07 2.13
N ASP A 214 -24.32 9.84 2.77
CA ASP A 214 -24.01 10.42 4.07
C ASP A 214 -23.76 11.93 3.94
N ALA A 215 -24.16 12.68 4.96
CA ALA A 215 -24.05 14.13 5.07
C ALA A 215 -22.59 14.63 5.10
N ALA A 216 -21.63 13.76 5.47
CA ALA A 216 -20.21 14.14 5.48
C ALA A 216 -19.67 14.53 4.08
N GLY A 217 -20.34 14.06 3.01
CA GLY A 217 -20.10 14.49 1.63
C GLY A 217 -18.71 14.19 1.07
N VAL A 218 -18.45 14.70 -0.14
CA VAL A 218 -17.16 14.54 -0.85
C VAL A 218 -16.00 15.15 -0.07
N ARG A 219 -16.24 16.25 0.67
CA ARG A 219 -15.18 16.96 1.39
C ARG A 219 -14.54 16.10 2.48
N ALA A 220 -15.34 15.37 3.26
CA ALA A 220 -14.81 14.46 4.29
C ALA A 220 -13.93 13.36 3.69
N ILE A 221 -14.27 12.86 2.50
CA ILE A 221 -13.47 11.84 1.78
C ILE A 221 -12.12 12.42 1.35
N LEU A 222 -12.11 13.66 0.83
CA LEU A 222 -10.88 14.35 0.44
C LEU A 222 -9.99 14.62 1.65
N ASP A 223 -10.56 15.12 2.74
CA ASP A 223 -9.84 15.39 3.99
C ASP A 223 -9.26 14.08 4.57
N TRP A 224 -10.01 12.99 4.52
CA TRP A 224 -9.50 11.66 4.88
C TRP A 224 -8.32 11.24 4.02
N CYS A 225 -8.41 11.39 2.69
CA CYS A 225 -7.34 11.04 1.76
C CYS A 225 -6.08 11.90 1.99
N MET A 226 -6.24 13.19 2.27
CA MET A 226 -5.14 14.11 2.58
C MET A 226 -4.43 13.80 3.92
N ALA A 227 -5.14 13.17 4.87
CA ALA A 227 -4.56 12.73 6.14
C ALA A 227 -3.78 11.40 6.04
N ARG A 228 -3.82 10.71 4.89
CA ARG A 228 -3.17 9.40 4.73
C ARG A 228 -1.64 9.51 4.62
N PRO A 229 -0.89 8.50 5.10
CA PRO A 229 0.56 8.45 4.94
C PRO A 229 1.04 8.21 3.49
N ASP A 230 0.16 7.76 2.59
CA ASP A 230 0.47 7.57 1.16
C ASP A 230 0.62 8.94 0.46
N PRO A 231 1.82 9.32 0.01
CA PRO A 231 2.06 10.63 -0.61
C PRO A 231 1.24 10.84 -1.88
N TRP A 232 1.08 9.80 -2.71
CA TRP A 232 0.36 9.90 -3.97
C TRP A 232 -1.14 10.12 -3.76
N LEU A 233 -1.74 9.39 -2.80
CA LEU A 233 -3.16 9.57 -2.49
C LEU A 233 -3.45 10.98 -1.96
N ARG A 234 -2.53 11.54 -1.16
CA ARG A 234 -2.62 12.93 -0.69
C ARG A 234 -2.54 13.94 -1.83
N GLU A 235 -1.61 13.75 -2.77
CA GLU A 235 -1.47 14.61 -3.94
C GLU A 235 -2.74 14.59 -4.80
N CYS A 236 -3.29 13.40 -5.06
CA CYS A 236 -4.53 13.23 -5.83
C CYS A 236 -5.71 13.91 -5.15
N ALA A 237 -5.86 13.75 -3.83
CA ALA A 237 -6.92 14.41 -3.07
C ALA A 237 -6.75 15.93 -3.02
N THR A 238 -5.51 16.42 -2.93
CA THR A 238 -5.21 17.86 -2.98
C THR A 238 -5.57 18.46 -4.33
N ALA A 239 -5.26 17.75 -5.43
CA ALA A 239 -5.66 18.16 -6.77
C ALA A 239 -7.19 18.17 -6.93
N ALA A 240 -7.87 17.12 -6.44
CA ALA A 240 -9.33 17.01 -6.44
C ALA A 240 -10.02 18.08 -5.60
N ALA A 241 -9.39 18.59 -4.53
CA ALA A 241 -9.94 19.65 -3.69
C ALA A 241 -9.81 21.07 -4.31
N ARG A 242 -9.03 21.23 -5.38
CA ARG A 242 -8.80 22.51 -6.07
C ARG A 242 -9.62 22.70 -7.33
N GLY A 243 -10.04 21.60 -7.97
CA GLY A 243 -10.86 21.60 -9.17
C GLY A 243 -12.34 21.59 -8.82
#